data_AF-A0A6C2DZF6-F1
#
_entry.id   AF-A0A6C2DZF6-F1
#
_cell.length_a   1.000
_cell.length_b   1.000
_cell.length_c   1.000
_cell.angle_alpha   90.00
_cell.angle_beta   90.00
_cell.angle_gamma   90.00
#
_symmetry.space_group_name_H-M   'P 1'
#
loop_
_entity.id
_entity.type
_entity.pdbx_description
1 polymer ?
#
loop_
_entity_poly.entity_id
_entity_poly.type
_entity_poly.pdbx_seq_one_letter_code
_entity_poly.pdbx_strand_id
1 'polypeptide(L)'
;MAIKLDSGFEIIYLSDLKYNEMTVELQYKGQQVAQINKDKGSDQMEIDIYSEYVIPDFLTDLKFPLKDFLEAINMATIALREA
;
A
#
# COMPACT_ATOMS: atom_id res chain seq x y z
N MET A 1 -2.73 -3.37 12.18
CA MET A 1 -4.15 -3.41 11.78
C MET A 1 -4.21 -3.58 10.27
N ALA A 2 -5.29 -4.10 9.67
CA ALA A 2 -5.40 -4.23 8.22
C ALA A 2 -6.82 -3.93 7.71
N ILE A 3 -6.93 -3.35 6.51
CA ILE A 3 -8.18 -3.13 5.78
C ILE A 3 -8.17 -4.05 4.55
N LYS A 4 -9.19 -4.90 4.41
CA LYS A 4 -9.32 -5.84 3.28
C LYS A 4 -10.38 -5.36 2.30
N LEU A 5 -10.06 -5.39 1.01
CA LEU A 5 -10.99 -5.08 -0.08
C LEU A 5 -11.37 -6.36 -0.82
N ASP A 6 -12.60 -6.43 -1.32
CA ASP A 6 -13.10 -7.57 -2.11
C ASP A 6 -12.32 -7.79 -3.42
N SER A 7 -11.63 -6.75 -3.90
CA SER A 7 -10.75 -6.78 -5.06
C SER A 7 -9.47 -7.60 -4.85
N GLY A 8 -9.20 -8.04 -3.62
CA GLY A 8 -7.97 -8.74 -3.25
C GLY A 8 -6.83 -7.80 -2.82
N PHE A 9 -7.09 -6.49 -2.77
CA PHE A 9 -6.19 -5.55 -2.11
C PHE A 9 -6.31 -5.63 -0.59
N GLU A 10 -5.18 -5.49 0.09
CA GLU A 10 -5.10 -5.38 1.54
C GLU A 10 -4.17 -4.21 1.91
N ILE A 11 -4.61 -3.38 2.86
CA ILE A 11 -3.86 -2.24 3.37
C ILE A 11 -3.41 -2.60 4.78
N ILE A 12 -2.11 -2.69 5.01
CA ILE A 12 -1.52 -3.13 6.28
C ILE A 12 -0.82 -1.95 6.93
N TYR A 13 -1.20 -1.65 8.17
CA TYR A 13 -0.53 -0.60 8.96
C TYR A 13 0.77 -1.16 9.52
N LEU A 14 1.89 -0.56 9.11
CA LEU A 14 3.22 -0.86 9.62
C LEU A 14 3.53 0.16 10.72
N SER A 15 3.22 -0.21 11.96
CA SER A 15 3.51 0.60 13.14
C SER A 15 4.61 -0.06 13.95
N ASP A 16 5.86 0.08 13.52
CA ASP A 16 6.98 -0.38 14.35
C ASP A 16 7.30 0.71 15.38
N LEU A 17 7.13 0.39 16.67
CA LEU A 17 7.21 1.29 17.83
C LEU A 17 8.52 2.08 17.98
N LYS A 18 9.52 1.82 17.13
CA LYS A 18 10.82 2.50 17.11
C LYS A 18 10.94 3.60 16.07
N TYR A 19 10.09 3.59 15.05
CA TYR A 19 10.08 4.61 14.00
C TYR A 19 8.75 5.34 14.07
N ASN A 20 8.80 6.65 14.29
CA ASN A 20 7.65 7.55 14.31
C ASN A 20 7.03 7.74 12.89
N GLU A 21 7.38 6.86 11.96
CA GLU A 21 7.07 6.92 10.53
C GLU A 21 5.80 6.10 10.28
N MET A 22 4.68 6.81 10.17
CA MET A 22 3.38 6.18 9.87
C MET A 22 3.37 5.73 8.42
N THR A 23 3.48 4.42 8.24
CA THR A 23 3.57 3.77 6.95
C THR A 23 2.41 2.78 6.79
N VAL A 24 1.86 2.70 5.57
CA VAL A 24 0.95 1.62 5.18
C VAL A 24 1.50 0.88 3.97
N GLU A 25 1.43 -0.43 4.03
CA GLU A 25 1.75 -1.33 2.93
C GLU A 25 0.48 -1.67 2.17
N LEU A 26 0.53 -1.61 0.84
CA LEU A 26 -0.52 -2.12 -0.04
C LEU A 26 -0.07 -3.47 -0.60
N GLN A 27 -0.86 -4.49 -0.33
CA GLN A 27 -0.73 -5.81 -0.91
C GLN A 27 -1.85 -6.08 -1.92
N TYR A 28 -1.56 -6.87 -2.94
CA TYR A 28 -2.55 -7.48 -3.84
C TYR A 28 -2.38 -8.98 -3.81
N LYS A 29 -3.42 -9.71 -3.37
CA LYS A 29 -3.42 -11.17 -3.20
C LYS A 29 -2.23 -11.69 -2.39
N GLY A 30 -1.87 -10.95 -1.33
CA GLY A 30 -0.78 -11.30 -0.41
C GLY A 30 0.62 -10.92 -0.89
N GLN A 31 0.75 -10.22 -2.02
CA GLN A 31 2.03 -9.68 -2.48
C GLN A 31 2.09 -8.18 -2.31
N GLN A 32 3.17 -7.66 -1.73
CA GLN A 32 3.43 -6.24 -1.63
C GLN A 32 3.61 -5.62 -3.01
N VAL A 33 2.81 -4.60 -3.33
CA VAL A 33 2.86 -3.87 -4.60
C VAL A 33 3.26 -2.42 -4.42
N ALA A 34 2.93 -1.82 -3.27
CA ALA A 34 3.26 -0.45 -2.97
C ALA A 34 3.35 -0.20 -1.47
N GLN A 35 3.94 0.92 -1.09
CA GLN A 35 3.95 1.44 0.27
C GLN A 35 3.73 2.94 0.24
N ILE A 36 2.93 3.46 1.16
CA ILE A 36 2.72 4.91 1.32
C ILE A 36 3.30 5.32 2.67
N ASN A 37 4.16 6.34 2.64
CA ASN A 37 4.77 6.93 3.84
C ASN A 37 4.26 8.36 4.08
N LYS A 38 4.17 8.75 5.35
CA LYS A 38 3.68 10.07 5.81
C LYS A 38 4.80 10.92 6.43
N ASP A 39 6.06 10.59 6.23
CA ASP A 39 7.17 11.16 6.99
C ASP A 39 7.36 12.66 6.76
N LYS A 40 6.98 13.14 5.57
CA LYS A 40 6.99 14.57 5.20
C LYS A 40 5.68 15.30 5.53
N GLY A 41 4.77 14.66 6.25
CA GLY A 41 3.46 15.16 6.64
C GLY A 41 2.33 14.78 5.67
N SER A 42 1.08 14.99 6.10
CA SER A 42 -0.13 14.56 5.41
C SER A 42 -0.31 15.08 3.98
N ASP A 43 0.31 16.23 3.67
CA ASP A 43 0.21 16.90 2.36
C ASP A 43 1.36 16.53 1.41
N GLN A 44 2.40 15.85 1.93
CA GLN A 44 3.59 15.45 1.19
C GLN A 44 3.82 13.94 1.30
N MET A 45 2.75 13.15 1.35
CA MET A 45 2.85 11.70 1.35
C MET A 45 3.50 11.22 0.06
N GLU A 46 4.37 10.22 0.18
CA GLU A 46 5.06 9.62 -0.95
C GLU A 46 4.65 8.15 -1.07
N ILE A 47 4.65 7.65 -2.31
CA ILE A 47 4.32 6.26 -2.61
C ILE A 47 5.51 5.59 -3.29
N ASP A 48 5.99 4.51 -2.69
CA ASP A 48 6.97 3.61 -3.26
C ASP A 48 6.23 2.49 -4.01
N ILE A 49 6.58 2.27 -5.27
CA ILE A 49 6.01 1.20 -6.10
C ILE A 49 7.06 0.12 -6.29
N TYR A 50 6.76 -1.08 -5.82
CA TYR A 50 7.68 -2.20 -5.93
C TYR A 50 7.43 -2.97 -7.22
N SER A 51 8.39 -2.89 -8.15
CA SER A 51 8.39 -3.67 -9.39
C SER A 51 9.40 -4.82 -9.36
N GLU A 52 10.20 -4.92 -8.31
CA GLU A 52 11.43 -5.73 -8.24
C GLU A 52 11.35 -6.98 -7.35
N TYR A 53 10.26 -7.16 -6.59
CA TYR A 53 10.00 -8.41 -5.83
C TYR A 53 9.20 -9.45 -6.64
N VAL A 54 9.18 -9.27 -7.96
CA VAL A 54 8.38 -10.05 -8.90
C VAL A 54 9.24 -11.22 -9.37
N ILE A 55 8.99 -12.40 -8.82
CA ILE A 55 9.52 -13.67 -9.32
C ILE A 55 9.29 -13.72 -10.85
N PRO A 56 10.22 -14.24 -11.68
CA PRO A 56 10.17 -14.10 -13.14
C PRO A 56 8.85 -14.48 -13.83
N ASP A 57 8.04 -15.36 -13.25
CA ASP A 57 6.72 -15.76 -13.77
C ASP A 57 5.60 -14.74 -13.48
N PHE A 58 5.85 -13.73 -12.65
CA PHE A 58 4.84 -12.85 -12.08
C PHE A 58 4.76 -11.47 -12.78
N LEU A 59 5.67 -11.16 -13.72
CA LEU A 59 5.56 -9.96 -14.57
C LEU A 59 4.30 -9.98 -15.44
N THR A 60 3.76 -11.17 -15.72
CA THR A 60 2.45 -11.36 -16.37
C THR A 60 1.26 -11.13 -15.43
N ASP A 61 1.47 -11.26 -14.11
CA ASP A 61 0.43 -11.26 -13.07
C ASP A 61 0.37 -9.98 -12.24
N LEU A 62 1.35 -9.08 -12.32
CA LEU A 62 1.28 -7.76 -11.69
C LEU A 62 0.37 -6.78 -12.47
N LYS A 63 -0.72 -7.32 -13.00
CA LYS A 63 -1.85 -6.57 -13.56
C LYS A 63 -3.01 -6.71 -12.60
N PHE A 64 -3.38 -5.59 -12.00
CA PHE A 64 -4.58 -5.47 -11.18
C PHE A 64 -5.52 -4.43 -11.78
N PRO A 65 -6.82 -4.49 -11.48
CA PRO A 65 -7.76 -3.50 -11.98
C PRO A 65 -7.39 -2.10 -11.50
N LEU A 66 -7.22 -1.16 -12.45
CA LEU A 66 -6.82 0.22 -12.14
C LEU A 66 -7.79 0.89 -11.16
N LYS A 67 -9.10 0.67 -11.33
CA LYS A 67 -10.12 1.23 -10.45
C LYS A 67 -9.89 0.81 -9.00
N ASP A 68 -9.66 -0.47 -8.79
CA ASP A 68 -9.52 -1.05 -7.45
C ASP A 68 -8.20 -0.62 -6.81
N PHE A 69 -7.14 -0.43 -7.61
CA PHE A 69 -5.88 0.13 -7.15
C PHE A 69 -6.03 1.58 -6.69
N LEU A 70 -6.72 2.43 -7.47
CA LEU A 70 -6.98 3.83 -7.08
C LEU A 70 -7.84 3.90 -5.81
N GLU A 71 -8.81 3.00 -5.67
CA GLU A 71 -9.62 2.88 -4.46
C GLU A 71 -8.76 2.49 -3.25
N ALA A 72 -7.88 1.49 -3.39
CA ALA A 72 -6.96 1.08 -2.34
C ALA A 72 -6.03 2.22 -1.92
N ILE A 73 -5.48 2.98 -2.87
CA ILE A 73 -4.66 4.18 -2.58
C ILE A 73 -5.46 5.23 -1.82
N ASN A 74 -6.69 5.51 -2.25
CA ASN A 74 -7.53 6.51 -1.61
C ASN A 74 -7.85 6.13 -0.16
N MET A 75 -8.21 4.86 0.07
CA MET A 75 -8.45 4.32 1.41
C MET A 75 -7.20 4.37 2.29
N ALA A 76 -6.04 4.01 1.74
CA ALA A 76 -4.76 4.06 2.44
C ALA A 76 -4.37 5.51 2.82
N THR A 77 -4.65 6.48 1.94
CA THR A 77 -4.42 7.90 2.19
C THR A 77 -5.31 8.43 3.32
N ILE A 78 -6.60 8.08 3.32
CA ILE A 78 -7.54 8.45 4.39
C ILE A 78 -7.07 7.85 5.71
N ALA A 79 -6.77 6.55 5.71
CA ALA A 79 -6.24 5.82 6.85
C ALA A 79 -5.00 6.48 7.47
N LEU A 80 -4.04 6.88 6.65
CA LEU A 80 -2.84 7.57 7.11
C LEU A 80 -3.12 8.99 7.62
N ARG A 81 -4.09 9.71 7.06
CA ARG A 81 -4.44 11.06 7.52
C ARG A 81 -5.09 11.05 8.91
N GLU A 82 -5.88 10.02 9.19
CA GLU A 82 -6.61 9.84 10.45
C GLU A 82 -5.78 9.19 11.57
N ALA A 83 -4.64 8.58 11.21
CA ALA A 83 -3.62 8.08 12.15
C ALA A 83 -2.70 9.21 12.64
#